data_AF-A0A1C6X5M2-F1
#
_entry.id   AF-A0A1C6X5M2-F1
#
_cell.length_a   1.000
_cell.length_b   1.000
_cell.length_c   1.000
_cell.angle_alpha   90.00
_cell.angle_beta   90.00
_cell.angle_gamma   90.00
#
_symmetry.space_group_name_H-M   'P 1'
#
loop_
_entity.id
_entity.type
_entity.pdbx_description
1 polymer ?
#
loop_
_entity_poly.entity_id
_entity_poly.type
_entity_poly.pdbx_seq_one_letter_code
_entity_poly.pdbx_strand_id
1 'polypeptide(L)'
;MITYSEYLDEYTADLNNYLHKIKHSIHNIKNKEDYNKIREYITESEKCIKQIIIETNSLPKGSHKIFEEINKYNSDLKKYKNILEKMNGDYYSEITGREYDITKKYIEGTNFLDESERRAQDVEDMGYTIMSELTSQRTTLLKTKRHVDDTRQEQNRIKGIIMGIYHNKIIYKYLL
;
A
#
# COMPACT_ATOMS: atom_id res chain seq x y z
N MET A 1 26.32 34.03 57.34
CA MET A 1 25.66 32.71 57.24
C MET A 1 24.92 32.71 55.91
N ILE A 2 25.51 32.14 54.85
CA ILE A 2 24.83 32.04 53.55
C ILE A 2 24.01 30.77 53.66
N THR A 3 22.70 30.91 53.83
CA THR A 3 21.77 29.77 53.74
C THR A 3 21.83 29.27 52.30
N TYR A 4 22.48 28.13 52.10
CA TYR A 4 22.25 27.31 50.91
C TYR A 4 20.74 27.08 50.80
N SER A 5 20.16 27.40 49.64
CA SER A 5 18.75 27.13 49.40
C SER A 5 18.58 25.62 49.29
N GLU A 6 17.82 24.99 50.19
CA GLU A 6 17.49 23.55 50.12
C GLU A 6 16.91 23.15 48.75
N TYR A 7 16.24 24.10 48.08
CA TYR A 7 15.71 23.96 46.74
C TYR A 7 16.80 23.76 45.67
N LEU A 8 17.98 24.38 45.83
CA LEU A 8 19.07 24.25 44.86
C LEU A 8 19.64 22.82 44.86
N ASP A 9 19.76 22.23 46.05
CA ASP A 9 20.23 20.87 46.23
C ASP A 9 19.21 19.86 45.68
N GLU A 10 17.90 20.13 45.86
CA GLU A 10 16.81 19.34 45.29
C GLU A 10 16.84 19.34 43.75
N TYR A 11 16.94 20.51 43.12
CA TYR A 11 17.06 20.60 41.65
C TYR A 11 18.32 19.92 41.11
N THR A 12 19.42 19.97 41.87
CA THR A 12 20.67 19.31 41.49
C THR A 12 20.56 17.78 41.62
N ALA A 13 19.86 17.28 42.64
CA ALA A 13 19.57 15.86 42.81
C ALA A 13 18.67 15.32 41.69
N ASP A 14 17.60 16.05 41.36
CA ASP A 14 16.68 15.70 40.28
C ASP A 14 17.38 15.69 38.91
N LEU A 15 18.20 16.71 38.63
CA LEU A 15 19.00 16.76 37.40
C LEU A 15 19.90 15.53 37.27
N ASN A 16 20.60 15.16 38.34
CA ASN A 16 21.46 13.97 38.35
C ASN A 16 20.68 12.68 38.10
N ASN A 17 19.48 12.56 38.67
CA ASN A 17 18.61 11.41 38.47
C ASN A 17 18.15 11.32 37.01
N TYR A 18 17.70 12.43 36.40
CA TYR A 18 17.31 12.45 34.99
C TYR A 18 18.48 12.16 34.05
N LEU A 19 19.66 12.73 34.29
CA LEU A 19 20.87 12.44 33.51
C LEU A 19 21.27 10.96 33.59
N HIS A 20 21.15 10.34 34.76
CA HIS A 20 21.42 8.91 34.92
C HIS A 20 20.44 8.06 34.12
N LYS A 21 19.14 8.38 34.18
CA LYS A 21 18.10 7.71 33.40
C LYS A 21 18.32 7.87 31.89
N ILE A 22 18.66 9.06 31.42
CA ILE A 22 18.98 9.33 30.01
C ILE A 22 20.17 8.47 29.58
N LYS A 23 21.28 8.51 30.32
CA LYS A 23 22.51 7.77 29.99
C LYS A 23 22.26 6.27 29.88
N HIS A 24 21.46 5.70 30.77
CA HIS A 24 21.17 4.27 30.76
C HIS A 24 20.17 3.86 29.66
N SER A 25 19.21 4.73 29.34
CA SER A 25 18.10 4.39 28.45
C SER A 25 18.35 4.77 26.99
N ILE A 26 19.20 5.77 26.72
CA ILE A 26 19.41 6.31 25.36
C ILE A 26 20.00 5.30 24.37
N HIS A 27 20.74 4.31 24.85
CA HIS A 27 21.31 3.25 24.00
C HIS A 27 20.37 2.04 23.84
N ASN A 28 19.28 1.97 24.60
CA ASN A 28 18.36 0.83 24.65
C ASN A 28 16.95 1.16 24.13
N ILE A 29 16.82 2.16 23.26
CA ILE A 29 15.54 2.56 22.67
C ILE A 29 15.07 1.49 21.70
N LYS A 30 13.90 0.88 21.96
CA LYS A 30 13.28 -0.12 21.07
C LYS A 30 11.98 0.38 20.45
N ASN A 31 11.18 1.11 21.22
CA ASN A 31 9.83 1.54 20.83
C ASN A 31 9.65 3.06 20.91
N LYS A 32 8.58 3.57 20.25
CA LYS A 32 8.20 4.99 20.26
C LYS A 32 7.94 5.55 21.66
N GLU A 33 7.45 4.73 22.58
CA GLU A 33 7.24 5.11 23.98
C GLU A 33 8.56 5.39 24.70
N ASP A 34 9.59 4.58 24.45
CA ASP A 34 10.91 4.76 25.07
C ASP A 34 11.56 6.06 24.58
N TYR A 35 11.40 6.36 23.28
CA TYR A 35 11.83 7.62 22.68
C TYR A 35 11.15 8.82 23.35
N ASN A 36 9.82 8.78 23.52
CA ASN A 36 9.07 9.87 24.13
C ASN A 36 9.46 10.07 25.60
N LYS A 37 9.68 8.99 26.36
CA LYS A 37 10.15 9.05 27.75
C LYS A 37 11.52 9.71 27.87
N ILE A 38 12.47 9.36 26.99
CA ILE A 38 13.81 9.96 27.02
C ILE A 38 13.77 11.43 26.62
N ARG A 39 12.91 11.79 25.66
CA ARG A 39 12.66 13.18 25.27
C ARG A 39 12.08 14.00 26.44
N GLU A 40 11.16 13.41 27.19
CA GLU A 40 10.61 14.03 28.41
C GLU A 40 11.70 14.24 29.46
N TYR A 41 12.54 13.23 29.74
CA TYR A 41 13.67 13.39 30.67
C TYR A 41 14.67 14.46 30.24
N ILE A 42 14.94 14.60 28.93
CA ILE A 42 15.79 15.67 28.40
C ILE A 42 15.15 17.04 28.67
N THR A 43 13.83 17.15 28.47
CA THR A 43 13.08 18.41 28.66
C THR A 43 13.02 18.81 30.14
N GLU A 44 12.79 17.86 31.05
CA GLU A 44 12.82 18.12 32.50
C GLU A 44 14.23 18.47 32.98
N SER A 45 15.27 17.83 32.45
CA SER A 45 16.66 18.18 32.75
C SER A 45 17.00 19.62 32.33
N GLU A 46 16.52 20.08 31.18
CA GLU A 46 16.69 21.47 30.73
C GLU A 46 15.96 22.46 31.65
N LYS A 47 14.79 22.10 32.20
CA LYS A 47 14.07 22.93 33.19
C LYS A 47 14.85 23.02 34.50
N CYS A 48 15.35 21.90 35.02
CA CYS A 48 16.18 21.88 36.23
C CYS A 48 17.42 22.77 36.04
N ILE A 49 18.13 22.66 34.92
CA ILE A 49 19.30 23.52 34.65
C ILE A 49 18.93 25.00 34.63
N LYS A 50 17.83 25.39 33.98
CA LYS A 50 17.37 26.79 33.96
C LYS A 50 17.11 27.30 35.38
N GLN A 51 16.47 26.48 36.22
CA GLN A 51 16.16 26.83 37.60
C GLN A 51 17.42 26.97 38.46
N ILE A 52 18.37 26.03 38.34
CA ILE A 52 19.68 26.10 39.01
C ILE A 52 20.43 27.37 38.59
N ILE A 53 20.41 27.75 37.30
CA ILE A 53 21.04 29.00 36.83
C ILE A 53 20.40 30.23 37.48
N ILE A 54 19.06 30.30 37.58
CA ILE A 54 18.35 31.42 38.21
C ILE A 54 18.73 31.55 39.69
N GLU A 55 18.75 30.44 40.40
CA GLU A 55 19.08 30.41 41.83
C GLU A 55 20.57 30.70 42.07
N THR A 56 21.46 30.19 41.21
CA THR A 56 22.90 30.44 41.34
C THR A 56 23.26 31.89 40.99
N ASN A 57 22.56 32.53 40.05
CA ASN A 57 22.70 33.97 39.77
C ASN A 57 22.27 34.86 40.95
N SER A 58 21.45 34.32 41.85
CA SER A 58 21.02 35.00 43.07
C SER A 58 22.04 34.85 44.23
N LEU A 59 23.09 34.04 44.07
CA LEU A 59 24.13 33.80 45.06
C LEU A 59 25.36 34.72 44.89
N PRO A 60 26.13 35.00 45.96
CA PRO A 60 27.34 35.81 45.90
C PRO A 60 28.43 35.18 45.02
N LYS A 61 29.22 36.02 44.34
CA LYS A 61 30.17 35.63 43.28
C LYS A 61 31.30 34.64 43.69
N GLY A 62 31.37 34.19 44.94
CA GLY A 62 32.34 33.20 45.42
C GLY A 62 31.90 31.74 45.31
N SER A 63 30.64 31.46 44.95
CA SER A 63 30.02 30.12 44.98
C SER A 63 29.96 29.39 43.63
N HIS A 64 30.67 29.89 42.61
CA HIS A 64 30.55 29.46 41.20
C HIS A 64 31.07 28.05 40.84
N LYS A 65 31.42 27.18 41.80
CA LYS A 65 31.79 25.78 41.47
C LYS A 65 30.66 25.06 40.72
N ILE A 66 29.41 25.41 41.06
CA ILE A 66 28.19 24.90 40.43
C ILE A 66 28.11 25.26 38.93
N PHE A 67 28.69 26.40 38.49
CA PHE A 67 28.66 26.81 37.08
C PHE A 67 29.50 25.90 36.17
N GLU A 68 30.64 25.39 36.64
CA GLU A 68 31.45 24.44 35.86
C GLU A 68 30.70 23.12 35.66
N GLU A 69 29.99 22.66 36.71
CA GLU A 69 29.15 21.46 36.65
C GLU A 69 27.94 21.64 35.72
N ILE A 70 27.25 22.79 35.79
CA ILE A 70 26.14 23.13 34.87
C ILE A 70 26.61 23.14 33.41
N ASN A 71 27.78 23.73 33.13
CA ASN A 71 28.32 23.77 31.77
C ASN A 71 28.61 22.37 31.24
N LYS A 72 29.10 21.48 32.10
CA LYS A 72 29.28 20.06 31.76
C LYS A 72 27.96 19.37 31.47
N TYR A 73 26.94 19.55 32.32
CA TYR A 73 25.61 18.97 32.12
C TYR A 73 24.93 19.46 30.85
N ASN A 74 25.07 20.75 30.51
CA ASN A 74 24.59 21.31 29.24
C ASN A 74 25.27 20.67 28.02
N SER A 75 26.59 20.46 28.09
CA SER A 75 27.34 19.80 27.03
C SER A 75 26.87 18.34 26.84
N ASP A 76 26.67 17.62 27.94
CA ASP A 76 26.20 16.23 27.88
C ASP A 76 24.75 16.11 27.39
N LEU A 77 23.84 16.99 27.81
CA LEU A 77 22.48 17.05 27.26
C LEU A 77 22.47 17.34 25.77
N LYS A 78 23.34 18.25 25.30
CA LYS A 78 23.47 18.54 23.86
C LYS A 78 23.92 17.31 23.07
N LYS A 79 24.83 16.49 23.62
CA LYS A 79 25.23 15.22 23.01
C LYS A 79 24.05 14.25 22.94
N TYR A 80 23.30 14.07 24.04
CA TYR A 80 22.15 13.17 24.07
C TYR A 80 21.03 13.61 23.13
N LYS A 81 20.77 14.92 23.05
CA LYS A 81 19.82 15.51 22.09
C LYS A 81 20.23 15.24 20.65
N ASN A 82 21.50 15.43 20.30
CA ASN A 82 22.01 15.11 18.97
C ASN A 82 21.88 13.61 18.63
N ILE A 83 22.09 12.73 19.61
CA ILE A 83 21.88 11.28 19.42
C ILE A 83 20.39 10.99 19.15
N LEU A 84 19.49 11.59 19.94
CA LEU A 84 18.05 11.44 19.78
C LEU A 84 17.54 11.98 18.43
N GLU A 85 18.08 13.11 17.98
CA GLU A 85 17.76 13.72 16.68
C GLU A 85 18.28 12.88 15.50
N LYS A 86 19.48 12.29 15.62
CA LYS A 86 20.01 11.35 14.61
C LYS A 86 19.18 10.07 14.54
N MET A 87 18.76 9.52 15.69
CA MET A 87 17.83 8.38 15.74
C MET A 87 16.48 8.71 15.11
N ASN A 88 16.00 9.95 15.22
CA ASN A 88 14.78 10.41 14.54
C ASN A 88 14.98 10.57 13.03
N GLY A 89 16.19 10.94 12.59
CA GLY A 89 16.59 10.92 11.19
C GLY A 89 16.47 9.50 10.60
N ASP A 90 17.05 8.51 11.26
CA ASP A 90 17.09 7.15 10.70
C ASP A 90 15.75 6.39 10.84
N TYR A 91 14.87 6.78 11.78
CA TYR A 91 13.60 6.08 12.04
C TYR A 91 12.36 6.78 11.45
N TYR A 92 12.40 8.09 11.20
CA TYR A 92 11.26 8.88 10.74
C TYR A 92 11.54 9.77 9.51
N SER A 93 12.75 9.81 8.94
CA SER A 93 13.05 10.69 7.79
C SER A 93 12.90 10.07 6.39
N GLU A 94 12.46 8.80 6.26
CA GLU A 94 12.14 8.21 4.94
C GLU A 94 10.67 7.85 4.71
N ILE A 95 9.79 7.82 5.72
CA ILE A 95 8.33 7.75 5.47
C ILE A 95 7.78 9.16 5.29
N THR A 96 8.36 9.89 4.34
CA THR A 96 7.69 11.07 3.77
C THR A 96 6.49 10.54 2.99
N GLY A 97 5.34 11.22 3.02
CA GLY A 97 4.09 10.76 2.38
C GLY A 97 4.20 10.35 0.89
N ARG A 98 5.35 10.59 0.25
CA ARG A 98 5.73 10.04 -1.06
C ARG A 98 5.89 8.52 -1.08
N GLU A 99 6.60 7.89 -0.15
CA GLU A 99 6.77 6.43 -0.18
C GLU A 99 5.46 5.70 0.09
N TYR A 100 4.67 6.19 1.06
CA TYR A 100 3.34 5.65 1.32
C TYR A 100 2.41 5.77 0.10
N ASP A 101 2.46 6.91 -0.62
CA ASP A 101 1.69 7.12 -1.85
C ASP A 101 2.22 6.25 -3.01
N ILE A 102 3.53 6.02 -3.10
CA ILE A 102 4.14 5.11 -4.07
C ILE A 102 3.72 3.67 -3.81
N THR A 103 3.88 3.16 -2.57
CA THR A 103 3.46 1.81 -2.19
C THR A 103 1.95 1.61 -2.41
N LYS A 104 1.13 2.60 -2.08
CA LYS A 104 -0.31 2.56 -2.35
C LYS A 104 -0.61 2.44 -3.85
N LYS A 105 0.04 3.25 -4.70
CA LYS A 105 -0.11 3.17 -6.16
C LYS A 105 0.39 1.84 -6.73
N TYR A 106 1.45 1.27 -6.17
CA TYR A 106 1.92 -0.05 -6.55
C TYR A 106 0.89 -1.12 -6.20
N ILE A 107 0.32 -1.11 -5.00
CA ILE A 107 -0.72 -2.06 -4.60
C ILE A 107 -1.96 -1.92 -5.50
N GLU A 108 -2.42 -0.68 -5.73
CA GLU A 108 -3.55 -0.40 -6.62
C GLU A 108 -3.28 -0.85 -8.06
N GLY A 109 -2.08 -0.58 -8.59
CA GLY A 109 -1.67 -1.04 -9.91
C GLY A 109 -1.60 -2.56 -10.02
N THR A 110 -1.11 -3.24 -8.98
CA THR A 110 -1.04 -4.71 -8.95
C THR A 110 -2.43 -5.33 -8.92
N ASN A 111 -3.33 -4.79 -8.10
CA ASN A 111 -4.73 -5.24 -8.04
C ASN A 111 -5.46 -5.01 -9.37
N PHE A 112 -5.21 -3.86 -10.02
CA PHE A 112 -5.76 -3.58 -11.34
C PHE A 112 -5.27 -4.58 -12.40
N LEU A 113 -3.99 -4.97 -12.35
CA LEU A 113 -3.43 -5.98 -13.25
C LEU A 113 -4.05 -7.37 -13.02
N ASP A 114 -4.17 -7.81 -11.77
CA ASP A 114 -4.83 -9.09 -11.42
C ASP A 114 -6.30 -9.11 -11.86
N GLU A 115 -7.04 -8.02 -11.64
CA GLU A 115 -8.42 -7.90 -12.11
C GLU A 115 -8.53 -7.85 -13.64
N SER A 116 -7.55 -7.24 -14.31
CA SER A 116 -7.49 -7.18 -15.77
C SER A 116 -7.15 -8.55 -16.38
N GLU A 117 -6.27 -9.31 -15.74
CA GLU A 117 -5.95 -10.68 -16.13
C GLU A 117 -7.17 -11.59 -16.04
N ARG A 118 -7.90 -11.54 -14.91
CA ARG A 118 -9.14 -12.32 -14.74
C ARG A 118 -10.18 -11.96 -15.79
N ARG A 119 -10.37 -10.65 -16.05
CA ARG A 119 -11.30 -10.21 -17.10
C ARG A 119 -10.88 -10.66 -18.50
N ALA A 120 -9.58 -10.67 -18.79
CA ALA A 120 -9.08 -11.16 -20.06
C ALA A 120 -9.38 -12.67 -20.23
N GLN A 121 -9.16 -13.46 -19.18
CA GLN A 121 -9.48 -14.90 -19.16
C GLN A 121 -10.99 -15.14 -19.37
N ASP A 122 -11.86 -14.39 -18.67
CA ASP A 122 -13.31 -14.50 -18.85
C ASP A 122 -13.74 -14.21 -20.30
N VAL A 123 -13.12 -13.20 -20.93
CA VAL A 123 -13.38 -12.85 -22.34
C VAL A 123 -12.87 -13.91 -23.29
N GLU A 124 -11.72 -14.53 -23.01
CA GLU A 124 -11.20 -15.65 -23.81
C GLU A 124 -12.14 -16.86 -23.75
N ASP A 125 -12.63 -17.22 -22.56
CA ASP A 125 -13.59 -18.32 -22.37
C ASP A 125 -14.92 -18.08 -23.09
N MET A 126 -15.42 -16.83 -23.06
CA MET A 126 -16.56 -16.44 -23.87
C MET A 126 -16.26 -16.57 -25.36
N GLY A 127 -15.07 -16.16 -25.81
CA GLY A 127 -14.60 -16.32 -27.18
C GLY A 127 -14.59 -17.78 -27.64
N TYR A 128 -14.08 -18.69 -26.82
CA TYR A 128 -14.12 -20.13 -27.09
C TYR A 128 -15.54 -20.67 -27.22
N THR A 129 -16.43 -20.24 -26.31
CA THR A 129 -17.84 -20.64 -26.33
C THR A 129 -18.53 -20.19 -27.62
N ILE A 130 -18.37 -18.91 -27.99
CA ILE A 130 -18.93 -18.35 -29.23
C ILE A 130 -18.40 -19.10 -30.46
N MET A 131 -17.09 -19.38 -30.51
CA MET A 131 -16.48 -20.08 -31.64
C MET A 131 -16.99 -21.52 -31.78
N SER A 132 -17.16 -22.21 -30.65
CA SER A 132 -17.76 -23.54 -30.60
C SER A 132 -19.20 -23.52 -31.14
N GLU A 133 -20.00 -22.54 -30.71
CA GLU A 133 -21.38 -22.39 -31.16
C GLU A 133 -21.46 -22.05 -32.66
N LEU A 134 -20.66 -21.10 -33.14
CA LEU A 134 -20.59 -20.76 -34.57
C LEU A 134 -20.19 -21.97 -35.42
N THR A 135 -19.26 -22.79 -34.93
CA THR A 135 -18.86 -24.02 -35.60
C THR A 135 -20.03 -25.00 -35.66
N SER A 136 -20.75 -25.20 -34.56
CA SER A 136 -21.95 -26.03 -34.50
C SER A 136 -23.01 -25.53 -35.49
N GLN A 137 -23.35 -24.24 -35.47
CA GLN A 137 -24.31 -23.62 -36.38
C GLN A 137 -23.90 -23.81 -37.85
N ARG A 138 -22.60 -23.62 -38.18
CA ARG A 138 -22.06 -23.88 -39.52
C ARG A 138 -22.28 -25.33 -39.95
N THR A 139 -22.04 -26.31 -39.07
CA THR A 139 -22.27 -27.72 -39.43
C THR A 139 -23.75 -28.01 -39.70
N THR A 140 -24.65 -27.41 -38.92
CA THR A 140 -26.10 -27.52 -39.13
C THR A 140 -26.51 -26.90 -40.46
N LEU A 141 -26.03 -25.71 -40.80
CA LEU A 141 -26.29 -25.07 -42.08
C LEU A 141 -25.81 -25.92 -43.27
N LEU A 142 -24.63 -26.55 -43.14
CA LEU A 142 -24.12 -27.44 -44.19
C LEU A 142 -24.99 -28.70 -44.37
N LYS A 143 -25.52 -29.27 -43.27
CA LYS A 143 -26.48 -30.37 -43.35
C LYS A 143 -27.79 -29.94 -44.02
N THR A 144 -28.35 -28.80 -43.61
CA THR A 144 -29.57 -28.24 -44.21
C THR A 144 -29.38 -27.97 -45.69
N LYS A 145 -28.23 -27.40 -46.10
CA LYS A 145 -27.90 -27.18 -47.51
C LYS A 145 -27.94 -28.48 -48.32
N ARG A 146 -27.35 -29.56 -47.80
CA ARG A 146 -27.40 -30.89 -48.46
C ARG A 146 -28.84 -31.37 -48.65
N HIS A 147 -29.66 -31.28 -47.60
CA HIS A 147 -31.08 -31.67 -47.69
C HIS A 147 -31.87 -30.84 -48.72
N VAL A 148 -31.56 -29.54 -48.84
CA VAL A 148 -32.17 -28.68 -49.86
C VAL A 148 -31.73 -29.12 -51.27
N ASP A 149 -30.47 -29.45 -51.46
CA ASP A 149 -29.95 -29.93 -52.75
C ASP A 149 -30.60 -31.27 -53.14
N ASP A 150 -30.74 -32.21 -52.21
CA ASP A 150 -31.44 -33.49 -52.42
C ASP A 150 -32.92 -33.28 -52.77
N THR A 151 -33.59 -32.38 -52.05
CA THR A 151 -35.00 -32.04 -52.30
C THR A 151 -35.17 -31.44 -53.69
N ARG A 152 -34.24 -30.57 -54.11
CA ARG A 152 -34.25 -29.97 -55.45
C ARG A 152 -34.04 -31.02 -56.54
N GLN A 153 -33.20 -32.02 -56.31
CA GLN A 153 -33.00 -33.13 -57.24
C GLN A 153 -34.29 -33.95 -57.40
N GLU A 154 -34.96 -34.30 -56.30
CA GLU A 154 -36.23 -35.03 -56.35
C GLU A 154 -37.35 -34.21 -56.99
N GLN A 155 -37.43 -32.90 -56.75
CA GLN A 155 -38.36 -32.02 -57.46
C GLN A 155 -38.15 -32.03 -58.98
N ASN A 156 -36.90 -32.00 -59.44
CA ASN A 156 -36.58 -32.09 -60.86
C ASN A 156 -37.00 -33.44 -61.45
N ARG A 157 -36.81 -34.53 -60.71
CA ARG A 157 -37.24 -35.88 -61.10
C ARG A 157 -38.76 -35.96 -61.24
N ILE A 158 -39.50 -35.47 -60.23
CA ILE A 158 -40.97 -35.41 -60.25
C ILE A 158 -41.46 -34.56 -61.42
N LYS A 159 -40.84 -33.40 -61.67
CA LYS A 159 -41.17 -32.56 -62.83
C LYS A 159 -41.02 -33.31 -64.15
N GLY A 160 -39.95 -34.09 -64.31
CA GLY A 160 -39.74 -34.96 -65.48
C GLY A 160 -40.84 -36.00 -65.64
N ILE A 161 -41.22 -36.67 -64.56
CA ILE A 161 -42.32 -37.66 -64.55
C ILE A 161 -43.64 -37.00 -64.95
N ILE A 162 -43.99 -35.85 -64.36
CA ILE A 162 -45.22 -35.12 -64.68
C ILE A 162 -45.25 -34.71 -66.15
N MET A 163 -44.14 -34.19 -66.68
CA MET A 163 -44.03 -33.85 -68.11
C MET A 163 -44.25 -35.08 -69.00
N GLY A 164 -43.69 -36.24 -68.63
CA GLY A 164 -43.93 -37.50 -69.34
C GLY A 164 -45.41 -37.93 -69.31
N ILE A 165 -46.06 -37.86 -68.15
CA ILE A 165 -47.49 -38.16 -68.01
C ILE A 165 -48.33 -37.21 -68.86
N TYR A 166 -48.02 -35.91 -68.84
CA TYR A 166 -48.73 -34.90 -69.62
C TYR A 166 -48.56 -35.13 -71.13
N HIS A 167 -47.34 -35.43 -71.58
CA HIS A 167 -47.05 -35.73 -72.98
C HIS A 167 -47.82 -36.98 -73.46
N ASN A 168 -47.80 -38.06 -72.68
CA ASN A 168 -48.56 -39.27 -72.98
C ASN A 168 -50.07 -38.98 -73.05
N LYS A 169 -50.61 -38.19 -72.11
CA LYS A 169 -52.03 -37.80 -72.13
C LYS A 169 -52.41 -37.06 -73.41
N ILE A 170 -51.55 -36.17 -73.89
CA ILE A 170 -51.76 -35.47 -75.17
C ILE A 170 -51.77 -36.47 -76.33
N ILE A 171 -50.76 -37.34 -76.42
CA ILE A 171 -50.66 -38.36 -77.48
C ILE A 171 -51.92 -39.23 -77.53
N TYR A 172 -52.37 -39.74 -76.38
CA TYR A 172 -53.60 -40.55 -76.31
C TYR A 172 -54.85 -39.77 -76.74
N LYS A 173 -54.91 -38.46 -76.50
CA LYS A 173 -56.04 -37.62 -76.95
C LYS A 173 -56.07 -37.40 -78.47
N TYR A 174 -54.92 -37.51 -79.15
CA TYR A 174 -54.83 -37.36 -80.61
C TYR A 174 -54.83 -38.69 -81.38
N LEU A 175 -54.60 -39.82 -80.70
CA LEU A 175 -54.65 -41.17 -81.28
C LEU A 175 -56.04 -41.85 -81.15
N LEU A 176 -56.94 -41.29 -80.34
CA LEU A 176 -58.36 -41.67 -80.20
C LEU A 176 -59.24 -40.68 -80.96
#